data_AF-S7PH24-F1
#
_entry.id   AF-S7PH24-F1
#
_cell.length_a   1.000
_cell.length_b   1.000
_cell.length_c   1.000
_cell.angle_alpha   90.00
_cell.angle_beta   90.00
_cell.angle_gamma   90.00
#
_symmetry.space_group_name_H-M   'P 1'
#
loop_
_entity.id
_entity.type
_entity.pdbx_description
1 polymer ?
#
loop_
_entity_poly.entity_id
_entity_poly.type
_entity_poly.pdbx_seq_one_letter_code
_entity_poly.pdbx_strand_id
1 'polypeptide(L)'
;MKARLLPLWGPRLREGTGRPEGPPPSPSAQIVAIAEHFRATRMLLLLTFLALGAADVGAIALESPLKRLVAETLTLLSTHRTLLIGEGNLMIPTPGHTNYQLCIKEVFQGVDTLRNQTAEGDAVEKLFQNLSSIKDYIDGEKKKCEGERLRVKKFLDYLQVFLGVINTEWTMES
;
A
#
# COMPACT_ATOMS: atom_id res chain seq x y z
N MET A 1 -15.84 -51.19 -35.58
CA MET A 1 -15.73 -52.56 -35.04
C MET A 1 -14.60 -53.30 -35.75
N LYS A 2 -13.45 -53.46 -35.09
CA LYS A 2 -12.57 -54.63 -35.21
C LYS A 2 -11.59 -54.58 -34.04
N ALA A 3 -11.66 -55.61 -33.22
CA ALA A 3 -10.92 -55.80 -31.98
C ALA A 3 -9.66 -56.66 -32.23
N ARG A 4 -8.87 -56.80 -31.15
CA ARG A 4 -7.77 -57.76 -30.87
C ARG A 4 -6.36 -57.21 -31.19
N LEU A 5 -5.33 -57.38 -30.35
CA LEU A 5 -5.10 -58.22 -29.15
C LEU A 5 -3.96 -57.59 -28.33
N LEU A 6 -4.06 -57.64 -27.00
CA LEU A 6 -2.94 -57.49 -26.05
C LEU A 6 -2.04 -58.73 -26.10
N PRO A 7 -0.74 -58.61 -25.75
CA PRO A 7 -0.01 -59.71 -25.13
C PRO A 7 0.19 -59.45 -23.63
N LEU A 8 -0.33 -60.38 -22.83
CA LEU A 8 0.08 -60.70 -21.47
C LEU A 8 1.35 -61.56 -21.52
N TRP A 9 2.42 -61.14 -20.86
CA TRP A 9 3.52 -61.93 -20.28
C TRP A 9 4.32 -60.94 -19.40
N GLY A 10 4.36 -61.03 -18.07
CA GLY A 10 4.69 -62.19 -17.25
C GLY A 10 6.18 -62.07 -16.84
N PRO A 11 6.51 -61.74 -15.59
CA PRO A 11 7.89 -61.43 -15.19
C PRO A 11 8.75 -62.70 -15.15
N ARG A 12 9.91 -62.65 -15.81
CA ARG A 12 10.87 -63.75 -15.81
C ARG A 12 11.73 -63.68 -14.53
N LEU A 13 11.45 -64.57 -13.59
CA LEU A 13 12.30 -64.90 -12.44
C LEU A 13 13.70 -65.29 -12.93
N ARG A 14 14.74 -64.67 -12.37
CA ARG A 14 16.12 -65.15 -12.45
C ARG A 14 16.62 -65.36 -11.02
N GLU A 15 16.73 -66.62 -10.64
CA GLU A 15 17.45 -67.07 -9.44
C GLU A 15 18.95 -66.78 -9.55
N GLY A 16 19.53 -66.44 -8.39
CA GLY A 16 20.87 -66.87 -8.01
C GLY A 16 22.01 -65.89 -8.26
N THR A 17 22.33 -65.07 -7.26
CA THR A 17 23.71 -64.92 -6.78
C THR A 17 23.69 -64.56 -5.29
N GLY A 18 24.25 -65.44 -4.47
CA GLY A 18 24.46 -65.19 -3.04
C GLY A 18 25.38 -63.99 -2.85
N ARG A 19 24.96 -63.04 -2.02
CA ARG A 19 25.81 -62.00 -1.46
C ARG A 19 25.73 -62.15 0.06
N PRO A 20 26.86 -62.26 0.78
CA PRO A 20 26.83 -62.46 2.21
C PRO A 20 26.18 -61.23 2.86
N GLU A 21 25.15 -61.45 3.67
CA GLU A 21 24.69 -60.42 4.61
C GLU A 21 25.85 -60.15 5.57
N GLY A 22 26.48 -58.99 5.39
CA GLY A 22 27.41 -58.46 6.38
C GLY A 22 26.67 -58.20 7.69
N PRO A 23 27.37 -58.23 8.84
CA PRO A 23 26.74 -58.06 10.13
C PRO A 23 25.97 -56.74 10.18
N PRO A 24 24.82 -56.71 10.89
CA PRO A 24 24.04 -55.48 11.03
C PRO A 24 24.94 -54.36 11.56
N PRO A 25 24.80 -53.12 11.03
CA PRO A 25 25.65 -52.01 11.44
C PRO A 25 25.56 -51.85 12.96
N SER A 26 26.72 -51.68 13.61
CA SER A 26 26.78 -51.59 15.06
C SER A 26 25.83 -50.49 15.57
N PRO A 27 25.30 -50.61 16.79
CA PRO A 27 24.40 -49.61 17.37
C PRO A 27 24.98 -48.18 17.29
N SER A 28 26.30 -48.06 17.36
CA SER A 28 27.07 -46.83 17.20
C SER A 28 26.88 -46.18 15.83
N ALA A 29 26.89 -46.96 14.75
CA ALA A 29 26.73 -46.45 13.38
C ALA A 29 25.28 -45.99 13.10
N GLN A 30 24.29 -46.66 13.71
CA GLN A 30 22.88 -46.26 13.61
C GLN A 30 22.62 -44.95 14.36
N ILE A 31 23.22 -44.77 15.54
CA ILE A 31 23.11 -43.53 16.34
C ILE A 31 23.71 -42.33 15.59
N VAL A 32 24.86 -42.52 14.92
CA VAL A 32 25.50 -41.48 14.11
C VAL A 32 24.62 -41.09 12.91
N ALA A 33 24.01 -42.06 12.23
CA ALA A 33 23.11 -41.78 11.11
C ALA A 33 21.85 -41.02 11.54
N ILE A 34 21.27 -41.34 12.70
CA ILE A 34 20.11 -40.63 13.26
C ILE A 34 20.49 -39.20 13.67
N ALA A 35 21.68 -39.01 14.26
CA ALA A 35 22.18 -37.69 14.65
C ALA A 35 22.41 -36.78 13.43
N GLU A 36 22.98 -37.32 12.35
CA GLU A 36 23.19 -36.57 11.10
C GLU A 36 21.86 -36.28 10.38
N HIS A 37 20.89 -37.20 10.42
CA HIS A 37 19.55 -36.94 9.89
C HIS A 37 18.83 -35.82 10.65
N PHE A 38 18.93 -35.80 11.98
CA PHE A 38 18.35 -34.73 12.80
C PHE A 38 19.05 -33.38 12.54
N ARG A 39 20.38 -33.39 12.37
CA ARG A 39 21.18 -32.21 12.02
C ARG A 39 20.79 -31.63 10.66
N ALA A 40 20.65 -32.49 9.64
CA ALA A 40 20.23 -32.11 8.30
C ALA A 40 18.80 -31.55 8.30
N THR A 41 17.88 -32.19 9.02
CA THR A 41 16.48 -31.75 9.15
C THR A 41 16.39 -30.39 9.84
N ARG A 42 17.21 -30.16 10.89
CA ARG A 42 17.29 -28.87 11.57
C ARG A 42 17.83 -27.77 10.65
N MET A 43 18.84 -28.06 9.83
CA MET A 43 19.36 -27.10 8.85
C MET A 43 18.33 -26.79 7.76
N LEU A 44 17.58 -27.79 7.27
CA LEU A 44 16.52 -27.58 6.27
C LEU A 44 15.36 -26.74 6.82
N LEU A 45 14.98 -26.97 8.09
CA LEU A 45 13.98 -26.16 8.79
C LEU A 45 14.45 -24.71 8.94
N LEU A 46 15.70 -24.49 9.37
CA LEU A 46 16.24 -23.14 9.48
C LEU A 46 16.31 -22.42 8.13
N LEU A 47 16.69 -23.13 7.06
CA LEU A 47 16.73 -22.58 5.69
C LEU A 47 15.34 -22.25 5.15
N THR A 48 14.33 -23.09 5.44
CA THR A 48 12.94 -22.81 5.06
C THR A 48 12.37 -21.64 5.87
N PHE A 49 12.65 -21.52 7.17
CA PHE A 49 12.27 -20.36 7.98
C PHE A 49 12.98 -19.07 7.51
N LEU A 50 14.25 -19.13 7.12
CA LEU A 50 15.00 -18.00 6.53
C LEU A 50 14.41 -17.56 5.18
N ALA A 51 14.01 -18.51 4.33
CA ALA A 51 13.34 -18.23 3.07
C ALA A 51 11.91 -17.67 3.26
N LEU A 52 11.17 -18.17 4.25
CA LEU A 52 9.82 -17.68 4.57
C LEU A 52 9.87 -16.29 5.21
N GLY A 53 10.86 -16.00 6.05
CA GLY A 53 11.05 -14.68 6.68
C GLY A 53 11.45 -13.57 5.70
N ALA A 54 12.03 -13.91 4.55
CA ALA A 54 12.31 -12.97 3.47
C ALA A 54 11.08 -12.66 2.59
N ALA A 55 10.04 -13.48 2.62
CA ALA A 55 8.83 -13.29 1.82
C ALA A 55 7.77 -12.38 2.47
N ASP A 56 7.88 -12.10 3.78
CA ASP A 56 6.79 -11.46 4.54
C ASP A 56 7.10 -10.04 5.05
N VAL A 57 8.14 -9.39 4.52
CA VAL A 57 8.44 -7.97 4.84
C VAL A 57 7.68 -7.00 3.91
N GLY A 58 6.89 -7.51 2.97
CA GLY A 58 6.37 -6.73 1.83
C GLY A 58 4.92 -6.28 1.89
N ALA A 59 4.20 -6.42 3.00
CA ALA A 59 2.78 -6.07 3.08
C ALA A 59 2.48 -5.03 4.18
N ILE A 60 3.37 -4.06 4.38
CA ILE A 60 2.94 -2.80 4.98
C ILE A 60 2.17 -2.09 3.88
N ALA A 61 0.85 -1.94 4.03
CA ALA A 61 0.07 -1.04 3.20
C ALA A 61 0.69 0.35 3.34
N LEU A 62 1.59 0.71 2.43
CA LEU A 62 2.27 1.99 2.41
C LEU A 62 1.23 3.02 1.99
N GLU A 63 0.50 3.52 2.98
CA GLU A 63 -0.43 4.63 2.80
C GLU A 63 0.30 5.76 2.06
N SER A 64 -0.36 6.36 1.05
CA SER A 64 0.33 7.33 0.21
C SER A 64 0.91 8.45 1.09
N PRO A 65 2.12 8.96 0.78
CA PRO A 65 2.74 10.00 1.60
C PRO A 65 1.81 11.19 1.87
N LEU A 66 0.97 11.56 0.90
CA LEU A 66 -0.05 12.59 1.04
C LEU A 66 -1.17 12.21 2.01
N LYS A 67 -1.70 10.98 1.96
CA LYS A 67 -2.75 10.53 2.89
C LYS A 67 -2.27 10.58 4.33
N ARG A 68 -1.06 10.08 4.58
CA ARG A 68 -0.42 10.18 5.90
C ARG A 68 -0.24 11.63 6.33
N LEU A 69 0.22 12.50 5.43
CA LEU A 69 0.38 13.93 5.70
C LEU A 69 -0.96 14.60 6.05
N VAL A 70 -2.03 14.31 5.31
CA VAL A 70 -3.38 14.82 5.60
C VAL A 70 -3.86 14.33 6.97
N ALA A 71 -3.69 13.04 7.30
CA ALA A 71 -4.08 12.49 8.59
C ALA A 71 -3.33 13.15 9.77
N GLU A 72 -2.01 13.36 9.61
CA GLU A 72 -1.20 14.09 10.60
C GLU A 72 -1.66 15.54 10.74
N THR A 73 -1.94 16.21 9.63
CA THR A 73 -2.44 17.60 9.60
C THR A 73 -3.79 17.73 10.31
N LEU A 74 -4.71 16.79 10.09
CA LEU A 74 -6.00 16.75 10.78
C LEU A 74 -5.82 16.58 12.29
N THR A 75 -4.88 15.75 12.72
CA THR A 75 -4.55 15.55 14.14
C THR A 75 -3.99 16.84 14.74
N LEU A 76 -3.04 17.49 14.06
CA LEU A 76 -2.49 18.78 14.51
C LEU A 76 -3.56 19.87 14.58
N LEU A 77 -4.44 19.95 13.58
CA LEU A 77 -5.55 20.91 13.56
C LEU A 77 -6.50 20.69 14.75
N SER A 78 -6.81 19.42 15.07
CA SER A 78 -7.66 19.09 16.22
C SER A 78 -6.99 19.48 17.54
N THR A 79 -5.71 19.15 17.71
CA THR A 79 -4.95 19.44 18.93
C THR A 79 -4.80 20.94 19.18
N HIS A 80 -4.55 21.72 18.13
CA HIS A 80 -4.30 23.17 18.24
C HIS A 80 -5.55 24.03 18.05
N ARG A 81 -6.74 23.43 17.96
CA ARG A 81 -7.99 24.14 17.65
C ARG A 81 -8.24 25.33 18.57
N THR A 82 -8.08 25.16 19.88
CA THR A 82 -8.29 26.23 20.87
C THR A 82 -7.33 27.40 20.66
N LEU A 83 -6.07 27.10 20.35
CA LEU A 83 -5.05 28.13 20.08
C LEU A 83 -5.39 28.89 18.79
N LEU A 84 -5.78 28.17 17.73
CA LEU A 84 -6.13 28.78 16.43
C LEU A 84 -7.40 29.64 16.51
N ILE A 85 -8.35 29.30 17.40
CA ILE A 85 -9.52 30.16 17.66
C ILE A 85 -9.10 31.43 18.40
N GLY A 86 -8.12 31.33 19.30
CA GLY A 86 -7.59 32.46 20.05
C GLY A 86 -8.69 33.21 20.81
N GLU A 87 -8.72 34.54 20.64
CA GLU A 87 -9.74 35.42 21.22
C GLU A 87 -11.07 35.43 20.43
N GLY A 88 -11.14 34.76 19.28
CA GLY A 88 -12.37 34.58 18.51
C GLY A 88 -12.87 35.81 17.73
N ASN A 89 -12.06 36.85 17.59
CA ASN A 89 -12.41 38.07 16.85
C ASN A 89 -12.06 38.01 15.35
N LEU A 90 -11.22 37.05 14.94
CA LEU A 90 -10.76 36.91 13.57
C LEU A 90 -11.88 36.39 12.67
N MET A 91 -12.27 37.18 11.67
CA MET A 91 -13.18 36.74 10.63
C MET A 91 -12.40 36.26 9.42
N ILE A 92 -12.59 35.00 9.04
CA ILE A 92 -11.99 34.41 7.85
C ILE A 92 -13.11 34.08 6.86
N PRO A 93 -13.06 34.62 5.63
CA PRO A 93 -14.00 34.24 4.58
C PRO A 93 -14.00 32.73 4.38
N THR A 94 -15.17 32.11 4.52
CA THR A 94 -15.35 30.66 4.35
C THR A 94 -16.25 30.42 3.14
N PRO A 95 -15.94 29.43 2.28
CA PRO A 95 -16.79 29.10 1.13
C PRO A 95 -18.24 28.82 1.54
N GLY A 96 -19.19 29.41 0.81
CA GLY A 96 -20.62 29.25 1.08
C GLY A 96 -21.23 27.94 0.59
N HIS A 97 -20.54 27.21 -0.29
CA HIS A 97 -21.02 25.95 -0.87
C HIS A 97 -20.10 24.77 -0.53
N THR A 98 -20.63 23.56 -0.57
CA THR A 98 -19.91 22.32 -0.17
C THR A 98 -19.02 21.72 -1.26
N ASN A 99 -18.96 22.31 -2.45
CA ASN A 99 -18.02 21.85 -3.48
C ASN A 99 -16.58 22.32 -3.20
N TYR A 100 -15.90 21.61 -2.30
CA TYR A 100 -14.57 21.97 -1.82
C TYR A 100 -13.50 22.05 -2.91
N GLN A 101 -13.65 21.30 -4.01
CA GLN A 101 -12.69 21.28 -5.11
C GLN A 101 -12.63 22.63 -5.86
N LEU A 102 -13.74 23.37 -5.88
CA LEU A 102 -13.82 24.69 -6.51
C LEU A 102 -13.20 25.80 -5.66
N CYS A 103 -13.15 25.62 -4.34
CA CYS A 103 -12.77 26.67 -3.39
C CYS A 103 -11.37 26.50 -2.78
N ILE A 104 -10.52 25.66 -3.39
CA ILE A 104 -9.17 25.39 -2.88
C ILE A 104 -8.39 26.70 -2.68
N LYS A 105 -8.52 27.66 -3.61
CA LYS A 105 -7.81 28.94 -3.53
C LYS A 105 -8.26 29.74 -2.30
N GLU A 106 -9.57 29.89 -2.11
CA GLU A 106 -10.17 30.66 -1.03
C GLU A 106 -9.86 30.01 0.34
N VAL A 107 -9.87 28.67 0.41
CA VAL A 107 -9.47 27.93 1.63
C VAL A 107 -8.02 28.25 2.02
N PHE A 108 -7.08 28.20 1.08
CA PHE A 108 -5.67 28.49 1.38
C PHE A 108 -5.40 29.97 1.67
N GLN A 109 -6.17 30.90 1.08
CA GLN A 109 -6.13 32.31 1.50
C GLN A 109 -6.61 32.50 2.95
N GLY A 110 -7.61 31.72 3.38
CA GLY A 110 -8.03 31.68 4.78
C GLY A 110 -6.95 31.13 5.70
N VAL A 111 -6.23 30.08 5.28
CA VAL A 111 -5.07 29.55 6.01
C VAL A 111 -3.96 30.60 6.16
N ASP A 112 -3.64 31.35 5.09
CA ASP A 112 -2.65 32.43 5.15
C ASP A 112 -3.07 33.54 6.13
N THR A 113 -4.36 33.89 6.13
CA THR A 113 -4.93 34.85 7.08
C THR A 113 -4.81 34.35 8.52
N LEU A 114 -5.14 33.08 8.76
CA LEU A 114 -5.03 32.45 10.08
C LEU A 114 -3.57 32.42 10.56
N ARG A 115 -2.63 32.04 9.67
CA ARG A 115 -1.20 32.01 9.99
C ARG A 115 -0.68 33.36 10.43
N ASN A 116 -1.02 34.43 9.70
CA ASN A 116 -0.54 35.78 9.99
C ASN A 116 -1.04 36.33 11.34
N GLN A 117 -2.11 35.77 11.90
CA GLN A 117 -2.68 36.18 13.19
C GLN A 117 -2.31 35.22 14.33
N THR A 118 -1.75 34.05 14.01
CA THR A 118 -1.38 33.05 15.01
C THR A 118 0.05 33.31 15.49
N ALA A 119 0.24 33.42 16.80
CA ALA A 119 1.58 33.57 17.37
C ALA A 119 2.45 32.35 16.99
N GLU A 120 3.69 32.62 16.57
CA GLU A 120 4.63 31.56 16.18
C GLU A 120 4.94 30.63 17.36
N GLY A 121 4.87 29.32 17.11
CA GLY A 121 5.19 28.28 18.08
C GLY A 121 5.39 26.94 17.38
N ASP A 122 6.36 26.16 17.85
CA ASP A 122 6.86 24.93 17.19
C ASP A 122 5.73 23.96 16.78
N ALA A 123 4.75 23.76 17.66
CA ALA A 123 3.67 22.82 17.43
C ALA A 123 2.64 23.28 16.38
N VAL A 124 2.44 24.59 16.23
CA VAL A 124 1.53 25.19 15.25
C VAL A 124 2.24 25.48 13.92
N GLU A 125 3.54 25.76 13.96
CA GLU A 125 4.35 25.93 12.77
C GLU A 125 4.36 24.65 11.93
N LYS A 126 4.46 23.48 12.56
CA LYS A 126 4.32 22.19 11.88
C LYS A 126 2.97 22.03 11.17
N LEU A 127 1.88 22.53 11.75
CA LEU A 127 0.56 22.51 11.10
C LEU A 127 0.58 23.32 9.80
N PHE A 128 1.10 24.55 9.84
CA PHE A 128 1.17 25.41 8.67
C PHE A 128 2.14 24.90 7.60
N GLN A 129 3.26 24.28 7.99
CA GLN A 129 4.17 23.61 7.07
C GLN A 129 3.50 22.43 6.35
N ASN A 130 2.73 21.62 7.07
CA ASN A 130 1.98 20.51 6.47
C ASN A 130 0.91 21.04 5.50
N LEU A 131 0.18 22.08 5.88
CA LEU A 131 -0.82 22.72 5.01
C LEU A 131 -0.17 23.31 3.74
N SER A 132 1.00 23.95 3.85
CA SER A 132 1.78 24.43 2.70
C SER A 132 2.17 23.27 1.78
N SER A 133 2.66 22.16 2.35
CA SER A 133 3.05 20.98 1.57
C SER A 133 1.86 20.35 0.83
N ILE A 134 0.67 20.33 1.45
CA ILE A 134 -0.57 19.88 0.81
C ILE A 134 -0.96 20.83 -0.32
N LYS A 135 -0.87 22.15 -0.10
CA LYS A 135 -1.13 23.16 -1.12
C LYS A 135 -0.22 22.98 -2.33
N ASP A 136 1.08 22.83 -2.10
CA ASP A 136 2.08 22.66 -3.15
C ASP A 136 1.84 21.39 -3.97
N TYR A 137 1.44 20.30 -3.31
CA TYR A 137 1.01 19.09 -4.00
C TYR A 137 -0.19 19.36 -4.92
N ILE A 138 -1.24 20.01 -4.41
CA ILE A 138 -2.45 20.34 -5.19
C ILE A 138 -2.11 21.24 -6.38
N ASP A 139 -1.30 22.29 -6.17
CA ASP A 139 -0.88 23.20 -7.22
C ASP A 139 -0.02 22.47 -8.28
N GLY A 140 0.78 21.48 -7.86
CA GLY A 140 1.48 20.56 -8.74
C GLY A 140 0.55 19.70 -9.59
N GLU A 141 -0.50 19.12 -8.99
CA GLU A 141 -1.50 18.34 -9.74
C GLU A 141 -2.28 19.21 -10.73
N LYS A 142 -2.63 20.45 -10.35
CA LYS A 142 -3.30 21.41 -11.26
C LYS A 142 -2.48 21.70 -12.51
N LYS A 143 -1.16 21.80 -12.40
CA LYS A 143 -0.29 21.99 -13.58
C LYS A 143 -0.38 20.83 -14.57
N LYS A 144 -0.73 19.61 -14.12
CA LYS A 144 -0.92 18.45 -14.98
C LYS A 144 -2.22 18.49 -15.78
N CYS A 145 -3.17 19.37 -15.42
CA CYS A 145 -4.42 19.54 -16.16
C CYS A 145 -4.19 20.04 -17.60
N GLU A 146 -3.10 20.76 -17.87
CA GLU A 146 -2.74 21.17 -19.23
C GLU A 146 -2.41 19.97 -20.13
N GLY A 147 -1.97 18.87 -19.53
CA GLY A 147 -1.97 17.51 -20.08
C GLY A 147 -1.41 17.33 -21.49
N GLU A 148 -1.72 16.18 -22.07
CA GLU A 148 -1.49 15.93 -23.49
C GLU A 148 -2.66 16.45 -24.33
N ARG A 149 -2.36 16.93 -25.55
CA ARG A 149 -3.41 17.24 -26.52
C ARG A 149 -4.08 15.94 -26.98
N LEU A 150 -5.32 15.73 -26.56
CA LEU A 150 -6.11 14.55 -26.91
C LEU A 150 -6.78 14.73 -28.28
N ARG A 151 -6.96 13.61 -29.00
CA ARG A 151 -7.89 13.56 -30.15
C ARG A 151 -9.32 13.73 -29.65
N VAL A 152 -10.19 14.29 -30.50
CA VAL A 152 -11.59 14.60 -30.17
C VAL A 152 -12.31 13.45 -29.48
N LYS A 153 -12.21 12.21 -29.97
CA LYS A 153 -12.85 11.05 -29.32
C LYS A 153 -12.45 10.90 -27.85
N LYS A 154 -11.15 10.87 -27.54
CA LYS A 154 -10.66 10.74 -26.16
C LYS A 154 -11.07 11.92 -25.29
N PHE A 155 -11.11 13.12 -25.87
CA PHE A 155 -11.60 14.29 -25.16
C PHE A 155 -13.09 14.19 -24.83
N LEU A 156 -13.92 13.71 -25.76
CA LEU A 156 -15.35 13.49 -25.50
C LEU A 156 -15.58 12.40 -24.45
N ASP A 157 -14.78 11.32 -24.46
CA ASP A 157 -14.81 10.29 -23.42
C ASP A 157 -14.51 10.91 -22.03
N TYR A 158 -13.48 11.77 -21.94
CA TYR A 158 -13.17 12.52 -20.71
C TYR A 158 -14.29 13.48 -20.31
N LEU A 159 -14.85 14.23 -21.27
CA LEU A 159 -15.92 15.20 -21.04
C LEU A 159 -17.19 14.53 -20.51
N GLN A 160 -17.53 13.35 -21.02
CA GLN A 160 -18.67 12.58 -20.53
C GLN A 160 -18.51 12.20 -19.06
N VAL A 161 -17.31 11.74 -18.66
CA VAL A 161 -17.02 11.43 -17.25
C VAL A 161 -17.10 12.70 -16.40
N PHE A 162 -16.51 13.80 -16.87
CA PHE A 162 -16.53 15.10 -16.18
C PHE A 162 -17.96 15.62 -15.94
N LEU A 163 -18.82 15.61 -16.96
CA LEU A 163 -20.22 16.00 -16.83
C LEU A 163 -21.00 15.06 -15.90
N GLY A 164 -20.65 13.76 -15.89
CA GLY A 164 -21.19 12.79 -14.96
C GLY A 164 -20.92 13.18 -13.51
N VAL A 165 -19.66 13.51 -13.18
CA VAL A 165 -19.25 13.97 -11.84
C VAL A 165 -20.01 15.23 -11.43
N ILE A 166 -20.14 16.21 -12.32
CA ILE A 166 -20.93 17.43 -12.04
C ILE A 166 -22.38 17.07 -11.72
N ASN A 167 -23.00 16.20 -12.51
CA ASN A 167 -24.41 15.86 -12.36
C ASN A 167 -24.69 15.07 -11.07
N THR A 168 -23.74 14.27 -10.56
CA THR A 168 -23.98 13.37 -9.42
C THR A 168 -23.38 13.85 -8.11
N GLU A 169 -22.20 14.48 -8.15
CA GLU A 169 -21.45 14.81 -6.93
C GLU A 169 -21.57 16.29 -6.55
N TRP A 170 -21.85 17.16 -7.53
CA TRP A 170 -21.97 18.58 -7.23
C TRP A 170 -23.39 18.87 -6.77
N THR A 171 -23.49 19.41 -5.56
CA THR A 171 -24.72 20.01 -5.05
C THR A 171 -24.97 21.28 -5.84
N MET A 172 -25.71 21.16 -6.95
CA MET A 172 -26.28 22.32 -7.62
C MET A 172 -27.37 22.85 -6.71
N GLU A 173 -27.11 23.97 -6.03
CA GLU A 173 -28.15 24.64 -5.27
C GLU A 173 -29.36 24.92 -6.18
N SER A 174 -30.55 24.60 -5.68
CA SER A 174 -31.85 24.98 -6.25
C SER A 174 -32.29 26.32 -5.69
#